data_AF-A0A2S3YRG2-F1
#
_entry.id   AF-A0A2S3YRG2-F1
#
_cell.length_a   1.000
_cell.length_b   1.000
_cell.length_c   1.000
_cell.angle_alpha   90.00
_cell.angle_beta   90.00
_cell.angle_gamma   90.00
#
_symmetry.space_group_name_H-M   'P 1'
#
loop_
_entity.id
_entity.type
_entity.pdbx_description
1 polymer ?
#
loop_
_entity_poly.entity_id
_entity_poly.type
_entity_poly.pdbx_seq_one_letter_code
_entity_poly.pdbx_strand_id
1 'polypeptide(L)' 'MYPFRDFDCVIRPSEISMLQGVFETELARTRLRSDTEEAETLARRLVALYQEGVRDPNLLAERLRDR' A
#
# COMPACT_ATOMS: atom_id res chain seq x y z
N MET A 1 -19.31 -17.19 -17.01
CA MET A 1 -18.08 -17.61 -16.30
C MET A 1 -17.25 -16.36 -16.10
N TYR A 2 -17.43 -15.67 -14.96
CA TYR A 2 -16.60 -14.51 -14.62
C TYR A 2 -15.23 -15.07 -14.21
N PRO A 3 -14.12 -14.69 -14.87
CA PRO A 3 -12.80 -15.08 -14.42
C PRO A 3 -12.63 -14.44 -13.05
N PHE A 4 -12.41 -15.31 -12.06
CA PHE A 4 -12.04 -15.05 -10.68
C PHE A 4 -11.52 -13.62 -10.45
N ARG A 5 -12.43 -12.69 -10.12
CA ARG A 5 -12.06 -11.67 -9.15
C ARG A 5 -12.00 -12.43 -7.85
N ASP A 6 -10.82 -12.96 -7.58
CA ASP A 6 -10.45 -13.58 -6.32
C ASP A 6 -10.52 -12.48 -5.25
N PHE A 7 -11.75 -12.18 -4.82
CA PHE A 7 -12.05 -11.40 -3.64
C PHE A 7 -11.82 -12.23 -2.37
N ASP A 8 -11.07 -13.33 -2.45
CA ASP A 8 -10.42 -13.98 -1.30
C ASP A 8 -9.22 -13.15 -0.82
N CYS A 9 -9.37 -11.82 -0.86
CA CYS A 9 -8.45 -10.87 -0.27
C CYS A 9 -8.73 -10.82 1.23
N VAL A 10 -8.62 -11.99 1.89
CA VAL A 10 -8.40 -12.04 3.32
C VAL A 10 -7.02 -11.44 3.52
N ILE A 11 -6.95 -10.11 3.66
CA ILE A 11 -5.69 -9.43 3.97
C ILE A 11 -5.19 -10.07 5.26
N ARG A 12 -4.14 -10.89 5.14
CA ARG A 12 -3.61 -11.58 6.30
C ARG A 12 -3.01 -10.53 7.23
N PRO A 13 -3.00 -10.76 8.55
CA PRO A 13 -2.36 -9.84 9.48
C PRO A 13 -0.91 -9.53 9.08
N SER A 14 -0.20 -10.49 8.49
CA SER A 14 1.13 -10.30 7.91
C SER A 14 1.17 -9.29 6.74
N GLU A 15 0.15 -9.28 5.89
CA GLU A 15 0.01 -8.36 4.75
C GLU A 15 -0.36 -6.95 5.25
N ILE A 16 -1.19 -6.85 6.29
CA ILE A 16 -1.46 -5.57 6.97
C ILE A 16 -0.17 -5.00 7.56
N SER A 17 0.61 -5.81 8.30
CA SER A 17 1.89 -5.38 8.85
C SER A 17 2.89 -4.94 7.78
N MET A 18 2.88 -5.61 6.61
CA MET A 18 3.71 -5.21 5.47
C MET A 18 3.27 -3.86 4.89
N LEU A 19 1.97 -3.68 4.62
CA LEU A 19 1.42 -2.42 4.09
C LEU A 19 1.69 -1.26 5.07
N GLN A 20 1.47 -1.50 6.36
CA GLN A 20 1.76 -0.53 7.40
C GLN A 20 3.26 -0.18 7.43
N GLY A 21 4.15 -1.16 7.37
CA GLY A 21 5.60 -0.93 7.36
C GLY A 21 6.07 -0.10 6.14
N VAL A 22 5.50 -0.34 4.96
CA VAL A 22 5.78 0.47 3.75
C VAL A 22 5.28 1.89 3.96
N PHE A 23 4.05 2.05 4.47
CA PHE A 23 3.46 3.34 4.72
C PHE A 23 4.25 4.16 5.75
N GLU A 24 4.61 3.57 6.89
CA GLU A 24 5.41 4.22 7.92
C GLU A 24 6.81 4.58 7.42
N THR A 25 7.42 3.73 6.58
CA THR A 25 8.73 4.02 5.96
C THR A 25 8.65 5.24 5.04
N GLU A 26 7.61 5.34 4.22
CA GLU A 26 7.41 6.50 3.33
C GLU A 26 7.03 7.76 4.12
N LEU A 27 6.23 7.65 5.18
CA LEU A 27 5.94 8.78 6.08
C LEU A 27 7.20 9.28 6.80
N ALA A 28 8.01 8.37 7.34
CA ALA A 28 9.26 8.70 8.02
C ALA A 28 10.25 9.39 7.08
N ARG A 29 10.34 8.93 5.82
CA ARG A 29 11.18 9.54 4.79
C ARG A 29 10.71 10.94 4.41
N THR A 30 9.42 11.12 4.23
CA THR A 30 8.83 12.41 3.83
C THR A 30 8.66 13.37 5.02
N ARG A 31 8.93 12.90 6.26
CA ARG A 31 8.64 13.60 7.53
C ARG A 31 7.19 14.08 7.63
N LEU A 32 6.28 13.38 6.97
CA LEU A 32 4.86 13.70 6.98
C LEU A 32 4.21 13.07 8.21
N ARG A 33 3.30 13.82 8.84
CA ARG A 33 2.44 13.23 9.86
C ARG A 33 1.36 12.41 9.17
N SER A 34 1.01 11.27 9.77
CA SER A 34 -0.09 10.40 9.35
C SER A 34 -1.46 11.10 9.27
N ASP A 35 -1.58 12.31 9.82
CA ASP A 35 -2.78 13.16 9.85
C ASP A 35 -2.85 14.17 8.69
N THR A 36 -1.95 14.07 7.70
CA THR A 36 -1.93 14.99 6.55
C THR A 36 -2.66 14.40 5.34
N GLU A 37 -3.25 15.24 4.49
CA GLU A 37 -3.89 14.79 3.24
C GLU A 37 -2.93 14.05 2.31
N GLU A 38 -1.63 14.36 2.40
CA GLU A 38 -0.57 13.63 1.70
C GLU A 38 -0.45 12.18 2.19
N ALA A 39 -0.55 11.95 3.51
CA ALA A 39 -0.57 10.63 4.10
C ALA A 39 -1.81 9.83 3.66
N GLU A 40 -2.99 10.45 3.63
CA GLU A 40 -4.20 9.79 3.13
C GLU A 40 -4.07 9.42 1.64
N THR A 41 -3.48 10.31 0.84
CA THR A 41 -3.22 10.07 -0.59
C THR A 41 -2.25 8.91 -0.80
N LEU A 42 -1.18 8.84 0.01
CA LEU A 42 -0.24 7.72 0.01
C LEU A 42 -0.92 6.41 0.40
N ALA A 43 -1.76 6.41 1.44
CA ALA A 43 -2.50 5.23 1.87
C ALA A 43 -3.47 4.73 0.77
N ARG A 44 -4.23 5.62 0.14
CA ARG A 44 -5.11 5.26 -0.99
C ARG A 44 -4.32 4.63 -2.14
N ARG A 45 -3.18 5.21 -2.51
CA ARG A 45 -2.33 4.69 -3.58
C ARG A 45 -1.75 3.32 -3.24
N LEU A 46 -1.27 3.15 -2.01
CA LEU A 46 -0.76 1.88 -1.52
C LEU A 46 -1.83 0.77 -1.63
N VAL A 47 -3.05 1.06 -1.19
CA VAL A 47 -4.18 0.13 -1.28
C VAL A 47 -4.55 -0.15 -2.74
N ALA A 48 -4.53 0.86 -3.61
CA ALA A 48 -4.80 0.68 -5.04
C ALA A 48 -3.78 -0.27 -5.69
N LEU A 49 -2.48 -0.05 -5.46
CA LEU A 49 -1.41 -0.92 -5.97
C LEU A 49 -1.54 -2.35 -5.44
N TYR A 50 -1.92 -2.50 -4.18
CA TYR A 50 -2.19 -3.81 -3.59
C TYR A 50 -3.38 -4.51 -4.26
N GLN A 51 -4.46 -3.77 -4.56
CA GLN A 51 -5.61 -4.27 -5.31
C GLN A 51 -5.29 -4.60 -6.78
N GLU A 52 -4.31 -3.94 -7.38
CA GLU A 52 -3.77 -4.29 -8.70
C GLU A 52 -2.95 -5.60 -8.69
N GLY A 53 -2.68 -6.17 -7.52
CA GLY A 53 -1.98 -7.43 -7.34
C GLY A 53 -0.52 -7.28 -6.92
N VAL A 54 -0.07 -6.06 -6.59
CA VAL A 54 1.29 -5.84 -6.09
C VAL A 54 1.35 -6.22 -4.60
N ARG A 55 2.00 -7.35 -4.30
CA ARG A 55 2.23 -7.82 -2.92
C ARG A 55 3.67 -7.66 -2.43
N ASP A 56 4.54 -7.06 -3.24
CA ASP A 56 5.94 -6.84 -2.88
C ASP A 56 6.13 -5.48 -2.21
N PRO A 57 6.65 -5.40 -0.97
CA PRO A 57 6.80 -4.14 -0.24
C PRO A 57 7.80 -3.20 -0.92
N ASN A 58 8.86 -3.75 -1.52
CA ASN A 58 9.84 -2.97 -2.27
C ASN A 58 9.23 -2.40 -3.55
N LEU A 59 8.40 -3.17 -4.25
CA LEU A 59 7.72 -2.71 -5.47
C LEU A 59 6.65 -1.66 -5.14
N LEU A 60 5.92 -1.84 -4.03
CA LEU A 60 4.97 -0.84 -3.53
C LEU A 60 5.68 0.48 -3.20
N ALA A 61 6.79 0.43 -2.48
CA ALA A 61 7.59 1.61 -2.15
C ALA A 61 8.19 2.26 -3.41
N GLU A 62 8.65 1.47 -4.38
CA GLU A 62 9.17 1.99 -5.65
C GLU A 62 8.07 2.67 -6.47
N ARG A 63 6.89 2.06 -6.61
CA ARG A 63 5.75 2.63 -7.34
C ARG A 63 5.15 3.84 -6.65
N LEU A 64 5.25 3.93 -5.33
CA LEU A 64 4.90 5.14 -4.58
C LEU A 64 5.87 6.30 -4.84
N ARG A 65 7.13 6.00 -5.20
CA ARG A 65 8.20 6.98 -5.45
C ARG A 65 8.31 7.42 -6.91
N ASP A 66 7.95 6.56 -7.85
CA ASP A 66 7.98 6.85 -9.29
C ASP A 66 6.97 7.98 -9.60
N ARG A 67 7.48 9.21 -9.74
CA ARG A 67 6.74 10.45 -9.99
C ARG A 67 7.35 11.18 -11.17
#